data_AF-A0A2R6KPW4-F1
#
_entry.id   AF-A0A2R6KPW4-F1
#
_cell.length_a   1.000
_cell.length_b   1.000
_cell.length_c   1.000
_cell.angle_alpha   90.00
_cell.angle_beta   90.00
_cell.angle_gamma   90.00
#
_symmetry.space_group_name_H-M   'P 1'
#
loop_
_entity.id
_entity.type
_entity.pdbx_description
1 polymer ?
#
loop_
_entity_poly.entity_id
_entity_poly.type
_entity_poly.pdbx_seq_one_letter_code
_entity_poly.pdbx_strand_id
1 'polypeptide(L)'
;MSGERDADDSDPVELGLQLLERLEHAELSLAEVIDRLETITTDPALTREILDTAELRGIIEREDGVVRPNRSSFLSFEAEVITKEGEFTCKRCGASLSTGYFMQLDAGEHGPFGSSCIRKVTGRE
;
A
#
# COMPACT_ATOMS: atom_id res chain seq x y z
N MET A 1 -26.51 -14.25 -2.83
CA MET A 1 -25.86 -12.98 -3.22
C MET A 1 -25.48 -12.32 -1.91
N SER A 2 -24.24 -12.25 -1.44
CA SER A 2 -22.91 -12.28 -2.05
C SER A 2 -21.95 -12.79 -0.95
N GLY A 3 -21.09 -13.77 -1.21
CA GLY A 3 -19.72 -13.54 -1.66
C GLY A 3 -18.74 -13.70 -0.49
N GLU A 4 -18.26 -14.93 -0.28
CA GLU A 4 -17.12 -15.25 0.59
C GLU A 4 -15.94 -14.28 0.33
N ARG A 5 -15.43 -13.61 1.38
CA ARG A 5 -14.15 -12.89 1.37
C ARG A 5 -13.27 -13.44 2.48
N ASP A 6 -12.58 -14.53 2.18
CA ASP A 6 -11.45 -15.02 2.96
C ASP A 6 -10.19 -14.37 2.35
N ALA A 7 -9.73 -13.26 2.96
CA ALA A 7 -8.37 -12.70 2.91
C ALA A 7 -8.34 -11.32 3.59
N ASP A 8 -7.82 -11.26 4.83
CA ASP A 8 -7.44 -10.06 5.60
C ASP A 8 -8.63 -9.22 6.14
N ASP A 9 -8.91 -9.31 7.44
CA ASP A 9 -9.92 -8.54 8.22
C ASP A 9 -9.50 -7.07 8.40
N SER A 10 -8.89 -6.50 7.38
CA SER A 10 -8.06 -5.30 7.50
C SER A 10 -8.74 -4.13 6.84
N ASP A 11 -8.99 -3.07 7.61
CA ASP A 11 -9.64 -1.86 7.13
C ASP A 11 -8.84 -1.29 5.95
N PRO A 12 -9.41 -1.25 4.73
CA PRO A 12 -8.70 -0.77 3.54
C PRO A 12 -8.25 0.68 3.70
N VAL A 13 -8.97 1.44 4.54
CA VAL A 13 -8.60 2.79 4.92
C VAL A 13 -7.28 2.79 5.67
N GLU A 14 -7.17 2.01 6.74
CA GLU A 14 -5.97 1.97 7.57
C GLU A 14 -4.76 1.38 6.83
N LEU A 15 -4.98 0.37 5.98
CA LEU A 15 -3.95 -0.14 5.07
C LEU A 15 -3.44 0.97 4.14
N GLY A 16 -4.35 1.77 3.56
CA GLY A 16 -4.00 2.89 2.70
C GLY A 16 -3.18 3.96 3.41
N LEU A 17 -3.58 4.32 4.64
CA LEU A 17 -2.85 5.27 5.47
C LEU A 17 -1.43 4.80 5.77
N GLN A 18 -1.29 3.53 6.16
CA GLN A 18 0.01 2.94 6.48
C GLN A 18 0.91 2.81 5.26
N LEU A 19 0.34 2.55 4.08
CA LEU A 19 1.09 2.60 2.84
C LEU A 19 1.64 4.02 2.60
N LEU A 20 0.79 5.05 2.71
CA LEU A 20 1.18 6.45 2.51
C LEU A 20 2.27 6.92 3.48
N GLU A 21 2.18 6.53 4.74
CA GLU A 21 3.18 6.84 5.76
C GLU A 21 4.56 6.25 5.43
N ARG A 22 4.57 5.09 4.76
CA ARG A 22 5.78 4.33 4.44
C ARG A 22 6.39 4.67 3.07
N LEU A 23 5.82 5.60 2.31
CA LEU A 23 6.35 5.98 0.99
C LEU A 23 7.67 6.77 1.15
N GLU A 24 8.78 6.21 0.67
CA GLU A 24 10.12 6.84 0.78
C GLU A 24 10.32 8.05 -0.17
N HIS A 25 9.36 8.33 -1.06
CA HIS A 25 9.44 9.44 -2.03
C HIS A 25 9.20 10.80 -1.37
N ALA A 26 10.01 11.81 -1.74
CA ALA A 26 9.91 13.17 -1.20
C ALA A 26 8.62 13.90 -1.62
N GLU A 27 8.13 13.59 -2.81
CA GLU A 27 6.99 14.22 -3.47
C GLU A 27 6.45 13.23 -4.50
N LEU A 28 5.14 13.02 -4.49
CA LEU A 28 4.43 12.16 -5.44
C LEU A 28 3.30 12.97 -6.06
N SER A 29 3.00 12.71 -7.33
CA SER A 29 1.78 13.26 -7.92
C SER A 29 0.55 12.56 -7.34
N LEU A 30 -0.59 13.23 -7.34
CA LEU A 30 -1.85 12.59 -6.95
C LEU A 30 -2.12 11.29 -7.73
N ALA A 31 -1.77 11.25 -9.03
CA ALA A 31 -1.93 10.07 -9.87
C ALA A 31 -1.07 8.88 -9.38
N GLU A 32 0.17 9.16 -8.98
CA GLU A 32 1.07 8.13 -8.43
C GLU A 32 0.61 7.58 -7.08
N VAL A 33 -0.02 8.44 -6.27
CA VAL A 33 -0.64 8.00 -5.02
C VAL A 33 -1.86 7.13 -5.31
N ILE A 34 -2.71 7.53 -6.25
CA ILE A 34 -3.90 6.76 -6.64
C ILE A 34 -3.50 5.38 -7.17
N ASP A 35 -2.51 5.27 -8.07
CA ASP A 35 -2.02 3.99 -8.62
C ASP A 35 -1.59 3.00 -7.51
N ARG A 36 -0.98 3.53 -6.44
CA ARG A 36 -0.58 2.73 -5.28
C ARG A 36 -1.80 2.32 -4.45
N LEU A 37 -2.74 3.23 -4.22
CA LEU A 37 -3.98 2.93 -3.50
C LEU A 37 -4.86 1.92 -4.25
N GLU A 38 -4.80 1.86 -5.58
CA GLU A 38 -5.49 0.85 -6.39
C GLU A 38 -5.06 -0.60 -6.08
N THR A 39 -3.88 -0.79 -5.45
CA THR A 39 -3.45 -2.11 -4.96
C THR A 39 -4.17 -2.57 -3.68
N ILE A 40 -4.75 -1.62 -2.93
CA ILE A 40 -5.51 -1.85 -1.69
C ILE A 40 -7.01 -1.78 -1.98
N THR A 41 -7.43 -0.73 -2.68
CA THR A 41 -8.83 -0.47 -3.01
C THR A 41 -8.96 0.20 -4.37
N THR A 42 -9.85 -0.33 -5.21
CA THR A 42 -10.29 0.31 -6.46
C THR A 42 -11.56 1.14 -6.27
N ASP A 43 -12.07 1.26 -5.04
CA ASP A 43 -13.27 2.05 -4.76
C ASP A 43 -12.92 3.53 -4.55
N PRO A 44 -13.48 4.45 -5.36
CA PRO A 44 -13.13 5.86 -5.30
C PRO A 44 -13.61 6.57 -4.03
N ALA A 45 -14.61 6.03 -3.31
CA ALA A 45 -15.00 6.58 -2.02
C ALA A 45 -13.94 6.26 -0.96
N LEU A 46 -13.47 5.01 -0.92
CA LEU A 46 -12.38 4.59 -0.04
C LEU A 46 -11.06 5.33 -0.36
N THR A 47 -10.69 5.48 -1.63
CA THR A 47 -9.50 6.25 -2.02
C THR A 47 -9.55 7.69 -1.49
N ARG A 48 -10.70 8.37 -1.60
CA ARG A 48 -10.85 9.74 -1.06
C ARG A 48 -10.77 9.76 0.45
N GLU A 49 -11.43 8.81 1.11
CA GLU A 49 -11.43 8.69 2.58
C GLU A 49 -10.02 8.46 3.14
N ILE A 50 -9.23 7.60 2.48
CA ILE A 50 -7.82 7.39 2.81
C ILE A 50 -7.04 8.70 2.71
N LEU A 51 -7.16 9.41 1.60
CA LEU A 51 -6.42 10.65 1.41
C LEU A 51 -6.84 11.73 2.41
N ASP A 52 -8.14 11.89 2.64
CA ASP A 52 -8.71 12.83 3.62
C ASP A 52 -8.21 12.53 5.03
N THR A 53 -8.28 11.27 5.43
CA THR A 53 -7.79 10.82 6.74
C THR A 53 -6.27 10.97 6.86
N ALA A 54 -5.52 10.72 5.78
CA ALA A 54 -4.06 10.89 5.76
C ALA A 54 -3.66 12.35 5.96
N GLU A 55 -4.33 13.27 5.29
CA GLU A 55 -4.10 14.71 5.47
C GLU A 55 -4.51 15.18 6.86
N LEU A 56 -5.68 14.72 7.33
CA LEU A 56 -6.20 15.08 8.66
C LEU A 56 -5.30 14.56 9.80
N ARG A 57 -4.67 13.39 9.62
CA ARG A 57 -3.68 12.83 10.55
C ARG A 57 -2.27 13.44 10.37
N GLY A 58 -2.06 14.29 9.36
CA GLY A 58 -0.76 14.89 9.05
C GLY A 58 0.27 13.92 8.46
N ILE A 59 -0.19 12.78 7.92
CA ILE A 59 0.63 11.76 7.26
C ILE A 59 1.06 12.25 5.88
N ILE A 60 0.20 13.00 5.18
CA ILE A 60 0.51 13.61 3.89
C ILE A 60 0.16 15.09 3.90
N GLU A 61 0.86 15.86 3.09
CA GLU A 61 0.54 17.24 2.77
C GLU A 61 0.23 17.35 1.28
N ARG A 62 -0.89 17.98 0.91
CA ARG A 62 -1.33 18.12 -0.47
C ARG A 62 -1.23 19.59 -0.87
N GLU A 63 -0.36 19.91 -1.82
CA GLU A 63 -0.12 21.27 -2.29
C GLU A 63 0.00 21.27 -3.82
N ASP A 64 -0.82 22.07 -4.51
CA ASP A 64 -0.81 22.24 -5.97
C ASP A 64 -0.89 20.93 -6.80
N GLY A 65 -1.57 19.90 -6.28
CA GLY A 65 -1.68 18.58 -6.92
C GLY A 65 -0.50 17.64 -6.67
N VAL A 66 0.46 18.07 -5.85
CA VAL A 66 1.57 17.27 -5.34
C VAL A 66 1.26 16.81 -3.92
N VAL A 67 1.44 15.52 -3.67
CA VAL A 67 1.29 14.88 -2.36
C VAL A 67 2.69 14.65 -1.78
N ARG A 68 2.99 15.27 -0.64
CA ARG A 68 4.24 15.11 0.11
C ARG A 68 3.96 14.26 1.35
N PRO A 69 4.40 13.00 1.41
CA PRO A 69 4.31 12.23 2.65
C PRO A 69 5.22 12.85 3.72
N ASN A 70 4.71 12.98 4.94
CA ASN A 70 5.43 13.57 6.05
C ASN A 70 6.52 12.59 6.51
N ARG A 71 7.77 13.02 6.37
CA ARG A 71 9.00 12.25 6.63
C ARG A 71 9.22 11.87 8.10
N SER A 72 8.27 12.08 9.01
CA SER A 72 8.49 11.92 10.45
C SER A 72 8.40 10.47 10.96
N SER A 73 7.81 9.54 10.20
CA SER A 73 7.61 8.14 10.63
C SER A 73 8.42 7.16 9.77
N PHE A 74 9.75 7.29 9.75
CA PHE A 74 10.62 6.26 9.15
C PHE A 74 10.58 4.98 9.99
N LEU A 75 9.65 4.07 9.71
CA LEU A 75 9.81 2.67 10.09
C LEU A 75 10.77 2.00 9.10
N SER A 76 11.78 1.35 9.65
CA SER A 76 12.86 0.72 8.89
C SER A 76 12.32 -0.41 8.03
N PHE A 77 12.28 -0.15 6.72
CA PHE A 77 11.78 -0.97 5.62
C PHE A 77 12.22 -2.46 5.61
N GLU A 78 13.28 -2.82 6.34
CA GLU A 78 13.84 -4.18 6.36
C GLU A 78 13.18 -5.14 7.37
N ALA A 79 12.34 -4.67 8.29
CA ALA A 79 11.86 -5.53 9.39
C ALA A 79 10.48 -6.17 9.17
N GLU A 80 9.65 -5.65 8.26
CA GLU A 80 8.22 -6.02 8.19
C GLU A 80 7.80 -6.71 6.86
N VAL A 81 8.74 -7.20 6.04
CA VAL A 81 8.39 -7.97 4.83
C VAL A 81 8.62 -9.46 5.06
N ILE A 82 7.54 -10.23 5.13
CA ILE A 82 7.57 -11.69 5.22
C ILE A 82 7.65 -12.28 3.82
N THR A 83 8.65 -13.12 3.60
CA THR A 83 8.80 -13.87 2.34
C THR A 83 8.34 -15.31 2.56
N LYS A 84 7.40 -15.78 1.74
CA LYS A 84 6.90 -17.17 1.76
C LYS A 84 7.15 -17.80 0.39
N GLU A 85 7.71 -19.00 0.36
CA GLU A 85 7.88 -19.79 -0.86
C GLU A 85 6.65 -20.67 -1.09
N GLY A 86 6.12 -20.71 -2.32
CA GLY A 86 4.86 -21.39 -2.65
C GLY A 86 4.25 -20.88 -3.95
N GLU A 87 3.07 -21.38 -4.32
CA GLU A 87 2.32 -20.91 -5.50
C GLU A 87 1.45 -19.72 -5.10
N PHE A 88 1.90 -18.51 -5.42
CA PHE A 88 1.17 -17.27 -5.14
C PHE A 88 0.83 -16.52 -6.44
N THR A 89 -0.23 -15.73 -6.40
CA THR A 89 -0.61 -14.88 -7.53
C THR A 89 -0.44 -13.42 -7.13
N CYS A 90 0.41 -12.68 -7.84
CA CYS A 90 0.67 -11.29 -7.51
C CYS A 90 -0.61 -10.47 -7.55
N LYS A 91 -0.98 -9.80 -6.45
CA LYS A 91 -2.15 -8.89 -6.42
C LYS A 91 -2.05 -7.75 -7.43
N ARG A 92 -0.84 -7.30 -7.76
CA ARG A 92 -0.61 -6.14 -8.63
C ARG A 92 -0.67 -6.47 -10.13
N CYS A 93 0.06 -7.49 -10.57
CA CYS A 93 0.19 -7.83 -11.98
C CYS A 93 -0.51 -9.13 -12.37
N GLY A 94 -1.03 -9.89 -11.41
CA GLY A 94 -1.67 -11.19 -11.66
C GLY A 94 -0.70 -12.31 -12.08
N ALA A 95 0.62 -12.07 -12.06
CA ALA A 95 1.60 -13.10 -12.42
C ALA A 95 1.65 -14.21 -11.36
N SER A 96 1.84 -15.45 -11.81
CA SER A 96 2.15 -16.58 -10.93
C SER A 96 3.59 -16.44 -10.41
N LEU A 97 3.73 -16.56 -9.09
CA LEU A 97 4.96 -16.38 -8.36
C LEU A 97 5.24 -17.66 -7.59
N SER A 98 6.49 -18.14 -7.65
CA SER A 98 6.98 -19.20 -6.77
C SER A 98 7.36 -18.69 -5.38
N THR A 99 7.39 -17.37 -5.19
CA THR A 99 7.74 -16.71 -3.94
C THR A 99 6.83 -15.48 -3.75
N GLY A 100 6.01 -15.51 -2.71
CA GLY A 100 5.13 -14.43 -2.31
C GLY A 100 5.77 -13.55 -1.26
N TYR A 101 5.80 -12.24 -1.52
CA TYR A 101 6.25 -11.23 -0.58
C TYR A 101 5.02 -10.58 0.07
N PHE A 102 4.99 -10.57 1.40
CA PHE A 102 3.90 -10.03 2.21
C PHE A 102 4.45 -8.89 3.06
N MET A 103 3.80 -7.74 3.02
CA MET A 103 4.11 -6.63 3.91
C MET A 103 3.24 -6.75 5.15
N GLN A 104 3.88 -6.92 6.30
CA GLN A 104 3.22 -6.83 7.59
C GLN A 104 2.97 -5.35 7.85
N LEU A 105 1.70 -4.96 7.95
CA LEU A 105 1.27 -3.66 8.40
C LEU A 105 0.53 -3.85 9.72
N ASP A 106 0.44 -2.80 10.54
CA ASP A 106 -0.30 -2.83 11.80
C ASP A 106 -1.79 -3.15 11.58
N ALA A 107 -2.31 -2.82 10.38
CA ALA A 107 -3.69 -3.02 9.99
C ALA A 107 -3.93 -4.41 9.38
N GLY A 108 -2.90 -5.13 8.92
CA GLY A 108 -3.08 -6.36 8.14
C GLY A 108 -1.85 -6.86 7.37
N GLU A 109 -1.95 -8.07 6.82
CA GLU A 109 -0.94 -8.61 5.89
C GLU A 109 -1.25 -8.16 4.45
N HIS A 110 -0.49 -7.21 3.94
CA HIS A 110 -0.63 -6.75 2.55
C HIS A 110 0.23 -7.60 1.59
N GLY A 111 -0.42 -8.51 0.85
CA GLY A 111 0.24 -9.39 -0.12
C GLY A 111 -0.71 -10.33 -0.84
N PRO A 112 -0.20 -11.27 -1.66
CA PRO A 112 1.21 -11.47 -2.04
C PRO A 112 1.66 -10.61 -3.25
N PHE A 113 2.91 -10.16 -3.20
CA PHE A 113 3.60 -9.46 -4.30
C PHE A 113 4.83 -10.22 -4.78
N GLY A 114 5.26 -9.96 -6.02
CA GLY A 114 6.53 -10.47 -6.54
C GLY A 114 7.70 -9.57 -6.14
N SER A 115 8.93 -10.08 -6.22
CA SER A 115 10.17 -9.37 -5.83
C SER A 115 10.34 -8.01 -6.53
N SER A 116 9.96 -7.90 -7.81
CA SER A 116 9.97 -6.63 -8.54
C SER A 116 8.75 -5.74 -8.25
N CYS A 117 7.59 -6.33 -7.94
CA CYS A 117 6.38 -5.55 -7.67
C CYS A 117 6.42 -4.90 -6.30
N ILE A 118 6.85 -5.63 -5.26
CA ILE A 118 6.95 -5.08 -3.90
C ILE A 118 7.87 -3.86 -3.86
N ARG A 119 9.05 -3.94 -4.49
CA ARG A 119 10.02 -2.83 -4.56
C ARG A 119 9.46 -1.58 -5.23
N LYS A 120 8.61 -1.75 -6.26
CA LYS A 120 7.94 -0.65 -6.95
C LYS A 120 6.80 -0.06 -6.14
N VAL A 121 5.99 -0.89 -5.48
CA VAL A 121 4.91 -0.41 -4.60
C VAL A 121 5.48 0.42 -3.45
N THR A 122 6.64 0.01 -2.94
CA THR A 122 7.29 0.66 -1.82
C THR A 122 8.24 1.80 -2.20
N GLY A 123 8.44 2.05 -3.49
CA GLY A 123 9.19 3.22 -3.96
C GLY A 123 10.71 3.12 -3.96
N ARG A 124 11.29 1.90 -4.07
CA ARG A 124 12.74 1.70 -4.21
C ARG A 124 13.26 1.61 -5.65
N GLU A 125 12.38 1.64 -6.67
CA GLU A 125 12.73 1.59 -8.11
C GLU A 125 11.86 2.53 -8.95
#